data_AF-A0A8J2EB62-F1
#
_entry.id   AF-A0A8J2EB62-F1
#
_cell.length_a   1.000
_cell.length_b   1.000
_cell.length_c   1.000
_cell.angle_alpha   90.00
_cell.angle_beta   90.00
_cell.angle_gamma   90.00
#
_symmetry.space_group_name_H-M   'P 1'
#
loop_
_entity.id
_entity.type
_entity.pdbx_description
1 polymer ?
#
loop_
_entity_poly.entity_id
_entity_poly.type
_entity_poly.pdbx_seq_one_letter_code
_entity_poly.pdbx_strand_id
1 'polypeptide(L)'
;MLPKGTVHIDLPGLARIAKKLKIDCAQAVVGFNFGCRGAMPMTQGYIVCEEHEETIRDAWTQEQVEAEKRAKEKRDKRIWGNWKKLIRGVLIKEKIAYKYNMNDSQEDKDDSLDGDFDDQDKKNKVPGKKTKSNSIKKRKT
;
A
#
# COMPACT_ATOMS: atom_id res chain seq x y z
N MET A 1 9.43 -14.09 29.71
CA MET A 1 9.27 -13.44 31.03
C MET A 1 8.77 -12.03 30.81
N LEU A 2 7.73 -11.61 31.52
CA LEU A 2 7.19 -10.25 31.43
C LEU A 2 7.56 -9.48 32.71
N PRO A 3 8.08 -8.25 32.59
CA PRO A 3 8.22 -7.37 33.74
C PRO A 3 6.85 -7.10 34.37
N LYS A 4 6.83 -6.87 35.69
CA LYS A 4 5.59 -6.59 36.43
C LYS A 4 4.92 -5.33 35.87
N GLY A 5 3.58 -5.34 35.77
CA GLY A 5 2.80 -4.23 35.22
C GLY A 5 2.89 -4.08 33.69
N THR A 6 3.40 -5.10 32.99
CA THR A 6 3.43 -5.12 31.52
C THR A 6 2.68 -6.31 30.95
N VAL A 7 2.05 -6.09 29.81
CA VAL A 7 1.24 -7.07 29.10
C VAL A 7 1.82 -7.30 27.70
N HIS A 8 1.80 -8.55 27.29
CA HIS A 8 2.19 -8.96 25.94
C HIS A 8 0.95 -8.96 25.03
N ILE A 9 1.06 -8.25 23.90
CA ILE A 9 -0.01 -8.11 22.91
C ILE A 9 0.51 -8.57 21.55
N ASP A 10 -0.09 -9.65 21.04
CA ASP A 10 0.22 -10.23 19.73
C ASP A 10 -0.69 -9.64 18.62
N LEU A 11 -0.54 -8.34 18.37
CA LEU A 11 -1.24 -7.65 17.29
C LEU A 11 -0.27 -7.09 16.23
N PRO A 12 -0.52 -7.31 14.93
CA PRO A 12 0.34 -6.80 13.88
C PRO A 12 0.24 -5.28 13.77
N GLY A 13 1.38 -4.62 13.56
CA GLY A 13 1.43 -3.18 13.29
C GLY A 13 1.24 -2.26 14.52
N LEU A 14 1.23 -2.80 15.74
CA LEU A 14 1.02 -2.04 16.98
C LEU A 14 2.01 -0.89 17.16
N ALA A 15 3.28 -1.06 16.74
CA ALA A 15 4.31 -0.02 16.80
C ALA A 15 3.90 1.30 16.12
N ARG A 16 3.08 1.25 15.06
CA ARG A 16 2.61 2.46 14.38
C ARG A 16 1.52 3.16 15.18
N ILE A 17 0.63 2.38 15.80
CA ILE A 17 -0.48 2.87 16.62
C ILE A 17 0.06 3.48 17.92
N ALA A 18 0.94 2.76 18.62
CA ALA A 18 1.59 3.24 19.84
C ALA A 18 2.31 4.58 19.62
N LYS A 19 3.00 4.74 18.48
CA LYS A 19 3.64 6.01 18.11
C LYS A 19 2.66 7.16 17.87
N LYS A 20 1.46 6.89 17.35
CA LYS A 20 0.42 7.93 17.18
C LYS A 20 -0.13 8.38 18.52
N LEU A 21 -0.32 7.43 19.43
CA LEU A 21 -0.85 7.68 20.77
C LEU A 21 0.20 8.16 21.77
N LYS A 22 1.49 8.14 21.39
CA LYS A 22 2.65 8.45 22.26
C LYS A 22 2.71 7.54 23.50
N ILE A 23 2.33 6.27 23.34
CA ILE A 23 2.44 5.26 24.38
C ILE A 23 3.74 4.49 24.17
N ASP A 24 4.46 4.23 25.26
CA ASP A 24 5.69 3.46 25.23
C ASP A 24 5.40 1.99 24.90
N CYS A 25 6.07 1.49 23.87
CA CYS A 25 5.85 0.15 23.34
C CYS A 25 7.18 -0.45 22.88
N ALA A 26 7.49 -1.63 23.39
CA ALA A 26 8.69 -2.38 23.04
C ALA A 26 8.34 -3.62 22.23
N GLN A 27 9.15 -3.96 21.23
CA GLN A 27 8.95 -5.21 20.47
C GLN A 27 9.40 -6.40 21.32
N ALA A 28 8.56 -7.43 21.42
CA ALA A 28 8.90 -8.62 22.22
C ALA A 28 9.70 -9.61 21.38
N VAL A 29 10.88 -9.99 21.86
CA VAL A 29 11.65 -11.12 21.33
C VAL A 29 11.27 -12.35 22.14
N VAL A 30 10.48 -13.25 21.54
CA VAL A 30 9.93 -14.43 22.23
C VAL A 30 10.85 -15.64 22.06
N GLY A 31 11.70 -15.64 21.04
CA GLY A 31 12.67 -16.72 20.81
C GLY A 31 13.67 -16.39 19.73
N PHE A 32 14.34 -17.42 19.24
CA PHE A 32 15.27 -17.35 18.12
C PHE A 32 14.87 -18.37 17.06
N ASN A 33 14.84 -17.94 15.81
CA ASN A 33 14.68 -18.81 14.66
C ASN A 33 16.08 -19.24 14.18
N PHE A 34 16.34 -20.54 14.24
CA PHE A 34 17.58 -21.15 13.77
C PHE A 34 17.37 -21.66 12.35
N GLY A 35 17.86 -20.91 11.38
CA GLY A 35 17.81 -21.27 9.96
C GLY A 35 19.20 -21.48 9.37
N CYS A 36 19.24 -21.76 8.07
CA CYS A 36 20.49 -21.95 7.30
C CYS A 36 21.46 -20.75 7.39
N ARG A 37 20.97 -19.57 7.81
CA ARG A 37 21.75 -18.33 7.95
C ARG A 37 22.10 -17.94 9.39
N GLY A 38 21.97 -18.86 10.34
CA GLY A 38 22.27 -18.65 11.76
C GLY A 38 21.03 -18.38 12.63
N ALA A 39 21.26 -17.94 13.87
CA ALA A 39 20.23 -17.62 14.85
C ALA A 39 19.72 -16.18 14.65
N MET A 40 18.47 -16.02 14.22
CA MET A 40 17.79 -14.73 14.08
C MET A 40 16.78 -14.52 15.20
N PRO A 41 16.67 -13.33 15.82
CA PRO A 41 15.68 -13.09 16.85
C PRO A 41 14.27 -13.16 16.26
N MET A 42 13.40 -13.96 16.87
CA MET A 42 11.99 -14.06 16.54
C MET A 42 11.23 -13.00 17.32
N THR A 43 10.86 -11.93 16.64
CA THR A 43 10.06 -10.85 17.21
C THR A 43 8.58 -11.14 17.01
N GLN A 44 7.87 -11.43 18.09
CA GLN A 44 6.44 -11.72 18.07
C GLN A 44 5.73 -10.85 19.10
N GLY A 45 4.84 -9.98 18.60
CA GLY A 45 4.08 -9.07 19.43
C GLY A 45 4.88 -7.93 20.04
N TYR A 46 4.23 -7.28 20.99
CA TYR A 46 4.70 -6.08 21.66
C TYR A 46 4.42 -6.15 23.16
N ILE A 47 5.25 -5.47 23.94
CA ILE A 47 5.09 -5.28 25.38
C ILE A 47 4.61 -3.85 25.58
N VAL A 48 3.53 -3.71 26.36
CA VAL A 48 2.88 -2.44 26.71
C VAL A 48 2.62 -2.44 28.22
N CYS A 49 2.57 -1.26 28.84
CA CYS A 49 2.09 -1.13 30.22
C CYS A 49 0.61 -1.54 30.32
N GLU A 50 0.24 -2.19 31.43
CA GLU A 50 -1.11 -2.70 31.69
C GLU A 50 -2.20 -1.60 31.57
N GLU A 51 -1.89 -0.39 32.03
CA GLU A 51 -2.80 0.78 32.00
C GLU A 51 -3.24 1.20 30.59
N HIS A 52 -2.46 0.85 29.56
CA HIS A 52 -2.67 1.29 28.18
C HIS A 52 -3.14 0.17 27.25
N GLU A 53 -3.36 -1.03 27.79
CA GLU A 53 -3.74 -2.21 27.02
C GLU A 53 -5.05 -1.98 26.25
N GLU A 54 -6.09 -1.52 26.94
CA GLU A 54 -7.42 -1.28 26.37
C GLU A 54 -7.38 -0.18 25.31
N THR A 55 -6.75 0.96 25.63
CA THR A 55 -6.61 2.09 24.70
C THR A 55 -5.91 1.68 23.40
N ILE A 56 -4.88 0.86 23.49
CA ILE A 56 -4.16 0.38 22.31
C ILE A 56 -5.00 -0.61 21.49
N ARG A 57 -5.74 -1.51 22.13
CA ARG A 57 -6.63 -2.47 21.41
C ARG A 57 -7.76 -1.74 20.68
N ASP A 58 -8.36 -0.74 21.31
CA ASP A 58 -9.42 0.06 20.70
C ASP A 58 -8.91 0.86 19.51
N ALA A 59 -7.78 1.55 19.69
CA ALA A 59 -7.15 2.28 18.60
C ALA A 59 -6.69 1.36 17.46
N TRP A 60 -6.23 0.14 17.77
CA TRP A 60 -5.90 -0.84 16.75
C TRP A 60 -7.14 -1.25 15.94
N THR A 61 -8.25 -1.52 16.62
CA THR A 61 -9.51 -1.91 15.98
C THR A 61 -10.03 -0.79 15.06
N GLN A 62 -9.98 0.45 15.52
CA GLN A 62 -10.33 1.63 14.72
C GLN A 62 -9.42 1.77 13.49
N GLU A 63 -8.10 1.62 13.64
CA GLU A 63 -7.16 1.70 12.50
C GLU A 63 -7.38 0.56 11.50
N GLN A 64 -7.75 -0.64 11.94
CA GLN A 64 -8.10 -1.73 11.02
C GLN A 64 -9.33 -1.40 10.18
N VAL A 65 -10.38 -0.87 10.80
CA VAL A 65 -11.60 -0.47 10.09
C VAL A 65 -11.30 0.63 9.06
N GLU A 66 -10.53 1.64 9.43
CA GLU A 66 -10.11 2.70 8.50
C GLU A 66 -9.20 2.18 7.37
N ALA A 67 -8.27 1.28 7.69
CA ALA A 67 -7.37 0.68 6.71
C ALA A 67 -8.14 -0.17 5.70
N GLU A 68 -9.14 -0.92 6.16
CA GLU A 68 -10.00 -1.73 5.30
C GLU A 68 -10.85 -0.85 4.38
N LYS A 69 -11.47 0.21 4.90
CA LYS A 69 -12.20 1.20 4.09
C LYS A 69 -11.31 1.80 3.00
N ARG A 70 -10.10 2.27 3.38
CA ARG A 70 -9.12 2.81 2.43
C ARG A 70 -8.64 1.78 1.41
N ALA A 71 -8.57 0.49 1.78
CA ALA A 71 -8.22 -0.58 0.87
C ALA A 71 -9.35 -0.89 -0.13
N LYS A 72 -10.62 -0.87 0.33
CA LYS A 72 -11.82 -1.03 -0.50
C LYS A 72 -11.88 0.06 -1.57
N GLU A 73 -11.81 1.33 -1.17
CA GLU A 73 -11.80 2.47 -2.10
C GLU A 73 -10.69 2.36 -3.16
N LYS A 74 -9.48 1.93 -2.76
CA LYS A 74 -8.37 1.73 -3.71
C LYS A 74 -8.61 0.57 -4.67
N ARG A 75 -9.27 -0.51 -4.23
CA ARG A 75 -9.66 -1.60 -5.13
C ARG A 75 -10.72 -1.12 -6.09
N ASP A 76 -11.74 -0.42 -5.62
CA ASP A 76 -12.84 0.05 -6.45
C ASP A 76 -12.33 1.02 -7.52
N LYS A 77 -11.49 1.99 -7.17
CA LYS A 77 -10.85 2.89 -8.15
C LYS A 77 -10.05 2.14 -9.22
N ARG A 78 -9.34 1.07 -8.84
CA ARG A 78 -8.59 0.23 -9.79
C ARG A 78 -9.53 -0.56 -10.70
N ILE A 79 -10.61 -1.11 -10.14
CA ILE A 79 -11.64 -1.82 -10.90
C ILE A 79 -12.22 -0.85 -11.92
N TRP A 80 -12.77 0.29 -11.49
CA TRP A 80 -13.33 1.31 -12.38
C TRP A 80 -12.35 1.76 -13.47
N GLY A 81 -11.09 2.01 -13.11
CA GLY A 81 -10.04 2.37 -14.08
C GLY A 81 -9.79 1.27 -15.12
N ASN A 82 -9.78 0.00 -14.72
CA ASN A 82 -9.60 -1.13 -15.63
C ASN A 82 -10.81 -1.31 -16.55
N TRP A 83 -12.04 -1.19 -16.03
CA TRP A 83 -13.26 -1.27 -16.83
C TRP A 83 -13.33 -0.14 -17.87
N LYS A 84 -12.98 1.09 -17.48
CA LYS A 84 -12.91 2.23 -18.40
C LYS A 84 -11.91 1.98 -19.54
N LYS A 85 -10.75 1.37 -19.24
CA LYS A 85 -9.74 1.01 -20.24
C LYS A 85 -10.24 -0.08 -21.20
N LEU A 86 -10.93 -1.09 -20.69
CA LEU A 86 -11.49 -2.17 -21.51
C LEU A 86 -12.53 -1.63 -22.49
N ILE A 87 -13.50 -0.83 -22.02
CA ILE A 87 -14.55 -0.24 -22.87
C ILE A 87 -13.92 0.68 -23.92
N ARG A 88 -12.99 1.55 -23.51
CA ARG A 88 -12.26 2.42 -24.44
C ARG A 88 -11.50 1.62 -25.50
N GLY A 89 -10.87 0.50 -25.13
CA GLY A 89 -10.17 -0.37 -26.07
C GLY A 89 -11.10 -0.94 -27.14
N VAL A 90 -12.31 -1.37 -26.76
CA VAL A 90 -13.34 -1.86 -27.70
C VAL A 90 -13.81 -0.74 -28.63
N LEU A 91 -14.16 0.43 -28.09
CA LEU A 91 -14.61 1.58 -28.88
C LEU A 91 -13.54 2.07 -29.87
N ILE A 92 -12.28 2.13 -29.44
CA ILE A 92 -11.16 2.52 -30.31
C ILE A 92 -10.98 1.49 -31.44
N LYS A 93 -11.04 0.19 -31.12
CA LYS A 93 -10.94 -0.88 -32.13
C LYS A 93 -12.05 -0.77 -33.17
N GLU A 94 -13.28 -0.50 -32.74
CA GLU A 94 -14.42 -0.30 -33.64
C GLU A 94 -14.26 0.97 -34.49
N LYS A 95 -13.80 2.09 -33.90
CA LYS A 95 -13.52 3.33 -34.63
C LYS A 95 -12.42 3.15 -35.68
N ILE A 96 -11.35 2.43 -35.35
CA ILE A 96 -10.28 2.07 -36.29
C ILE A 96 -10.85 1.18 -37.40
N ALA A 97 -11.62 0.14 -37.05
CA ALA A 97 -12.27 -0.71 -38.05
C ALA A 97 -13.14 0.12 -38.99
N TYR A 98 -13.97 1.04 -38.51
CA TYR A 98 -14.78 1.91 -39.36
C TYR A 98 -13.93 2.81 -40.27
N LYS A 99 -12.89 3.49 -39.72
CA LYS A 99 -12.02 4.39 -40.49
C LYS A 99 -11.21 3.68 -41.58
N TYR A 100 -10.72 2.47 -41.30
CA TYR A 100 -9.85 1.75 -42.25
C TYR A 100 -10.59 0.74 -43.11
N ASN A 101 -11.76 0.23 -42.71
CA ASN A 101 -12.61 -0.60 -43.56
C ASN A 101 -13.42 0.23 -44.59
N MET A 102 -13.44 1.57 -44.49
CA MET A 102 -14.00 2.46 -45.51
C MET A 102 -12.95 2.96 -46.52
N ASN A 103 -11.65 2.72 -46.27
CA ASN A 103 -10.56 3.29 -47.07
C ASN A 103 -9.87 2.27 -48.00
N ASP A 104 -10.67 1.50 -48.74
CA ASP A 104 -10.33 1.25 -50.15
C ASP A 104 -10.88 2.36 -51.07
N SER A 105 -11.57 3.40 -50.54
CA SER A 105 -11.94 4.59 -51.31
C SER A 105 -12.17 5.84 -50.46
N GLN A 106 -11.25 6.81 -50.62
CA GLN A 106 -11.40 8.27 -50.44
C GLN A 106 -11.11 8.94 -49.07
N GLU A 107 -9.90 9.53 -49.03
CA GLU A 107 -9.53 10.92 -48.67
C GLU A 107 -10.27 11.68 -47.55
N ASP A 108 -9.47 11.97 -46.50
CA ASP A 108 -9.36 13.21 -45.73
C ASP A 108 -10.64 13.98 -45.37
N LYS A 109 -11.10 13.79 -44.13
CA LYS A 109 -11.64 14.89 -43.31
C LYS A 109 -11.08 14.85 -41.89
N ASP A 110 -10.30 15.89 -41.61
CA ASP A 110 -9.93 16.40 -40.29
C ASP A 110 -11.19 16.55 -39.42
N ASP A 111 -11.23 15.83 -38.30
CA ASP A 111 -12.22 16.04 -37.24
C ASP A 111 -11.47 16.04 -35.90
N SER A 112 -11.00 17.23 -35.58
CA SER A 112 -10.54 17.69 -34.28
C SER A 112 -11.65 17.52 -33.24
N LEU A 113 -11.73 16.33 -32.63
CA LEU A 113 -12.37 16.11 -31.34
C LEU A 113 -11.36 15.55 -30.36
N ASP A 114 -10.32 16.34 -30.11
CA ASP A 114 -9.56 16.31 -28.87
C ASP A 114 -10.47 16.84 -27.75
N GLY A 115 -11.39 15.99 -27.31
CA GLY A 115 -12.00 16.10 -26.00
C GLY A 115 -11.03 15.55 -24.97
N ASP A 116 -9.97 16.31 -24.70
CA ASP A 116 -9.14 16.15 -23.51
C ASP A 116 -10.01 16.46 -22.28
N PHE A 117 -10.78 15.47 -21.82
CA PHE A 117 -11.50 15.56 -20.57
C PHE A 117 -10.50 15.33 -19.44
N ASP A 118 -9.89 16.46 -19.07
CA ASP A 118 -9.01 16.74 -17.95
C ASP A 118 -9.12 15.71 -16.81
N ASP A 119 -8.11 14.84 -16.71
CA ASP A 119 -7.90 13.93 -15.59
C ASP A 119 -7.29 14.71 -14.41
N GLN A 120 -8.07 15.64 -13.85
CA GLN A 120 -7.72 16.27 -12.58
C GLN A 120 -8.01 15.33 -11.41
N ASP A 121 -7.17 14.32 -11.23
CA ASP A 121 -6.96 13.68 -9.92
C ASP A 121 -5.49 13.85 -9.49
N LYS A 122 -5.04 15.12 -9.45
CA LYS A 122 -3.81 15.51 -8.74
C LYS A 122 -4.09 15.60 -7.24
N LYS A 123 -3.78 14.50 -6.54
CA LYS A 123 -2.92 14.41 -5.32
C LYS A 123 -3.47 13.35 -4.37
N ASN A 124 -2.88 12.16 -4.45
CA ASN A 124 -2.46 11.45 -3.25
C ASN A 124 -1.22 10.62 -3.54
N LYS A 125 -0.08 11.30 -3.52
CA LYS A 125 1.27 10.71 -3.58
C LYS A 125 1.47 9.88 -2.31
N VAL A 126 1.25 8.57 -2.39
CA VAL A 126 1.72 7.64 -1.36
C VAL A 126 3.25 7.68 -1.40
N PRO A 127 3.95 8.01 -0.29
CA PRO A 127 5.40 8.07 -0.31
C PRO A 127 5.98 6.67 -0.51
N GLY A 128 6.63 6.46 -1.65
CA GLY A 128 7.44 5.28 -1.90
C GLY A 128 8.56 5.18 -0.86
N LYS A 129 8.65 4.03 -0.19
CA LYS A 129 9.77 3.68 0.67
C LYS A 129 11.05 3.70 -0.18
N LYS A 130 11.94 4.66 0.08
CA LYS A 130 13.32 4.64 -0.44
C LYS A 130 14.04 3.44 0.19
N THR A 131 14.23 2.37 -0.57
CA THR A 131 15.23 1.36 -0.26
C THR A 131 16.61 2.01 -0.42
N LYS A 132 17.32 2.25 0.69
CA LYS A 132 18.72 2.66 0.65
C LYS A 132 19.54 1.52 0.04
N SER A 133 20.04 1.71 -1.17
CA SER A 133 21.15 0.92 -1.70
C SER A 133 22.39 1.26 -0.88
N ASN A 134 22.83 0.34 -0.01
CA ASN A 134 24.13 0.47 0.64
C ASN A 134 25.22 0.30 -0.42
N SER A 135 25.97 1.36 -0.67
CA SER A 135 27.20 1.33 -1.44
C SER A 135 28.29 0.63 -0.63
N ILE A 136 28.73 -0.53 -1.12
CA ILE A 136 29.91 -1.23 -0.63
C ILE A 136 31.13 -0.37 -0.99
N LYS A 137 31.66 0.39 -0.02
CA LYS A 137 32.97 1.00 -0.14
C LYS A 137 34.02 -0.11 -0.12
N LYS A 138 34.63 -0.39 -1.28
CA LYS A 138 35.85 -1.18 -1.39
C LYS A 138 36.93 -0.53 -0.52
N ARG A 139 37.37 -1.24 0.52
CA ARG A 139 38.63 -0.91 1.22
C ARG A 139 39.77 -1.18 0.24
N LYS A 140 40.55 -0.15 -0.09
CA LYS A 140 41.87 -0.29 -0.70
C LYS A 140 42.87 -0.51 0.43
N THR A 141 43.73 -1.52 0.23
CA THR A 141 45.09 -1.73 0.79
C THR A 141 45.29 -1.40 2.26
#